data_AF-A0A257LNR3-F1
#
_entry.id   AF-A0A257LNR3-F1
#
_cell.length_a   1.000
_cell.length_b   1.000
_cell.length_c   1.000
_cell.angle_alpha   90.00
_cell.angle_beta   90.00
_cell.angle_gamma   90.00
#
_symmetry.space_group_name_H-M   'P 1'
#
loop_
_entity.id
_entity.type
_entity.pdbx_description
1 polymer ?
#
loop_
_entity_poly.entity_id
_entity_poly.type
_entity_poly.pdbx_seq_one_letter_code
_entity_poly.pdbx_strand_id
1 'polypeptide(L)'
;MAALVGVSEAVVISTCNRTEFYLAADHGSETLRLTEEALILEHGLPADAGHHFYRMEKSEAALHLCRVVSGLDSMMLGETEIFGQVKQAYQAALDAGTTGGVLNRLFQRSFGVGKKVRTDTQIQEGATSVGNVAVDLAEKIFGHLKNSEVMILGAGEMSR
;
A
#
# COMPACT_ATOMS: atom_id res chain seq x y z
N MET A 1 14.17 -13.51 -5.37
CA MET A 1 13.99 -13.51 -3.91
C MET A 1 15.07 -14.35 -3.28
N ALA A 2 16.16 -13.70 -2.87
CA ALA A 2 17.04 -14.28 -1.88
C ALA A 2 16.21 -14.66 -0.64
N ALA A 3 16.51 -15.79 0.00
CA ALA A 3 15.86 -16.14 1.26
C ALA A 3 16.23 -15.08 2.31
N LEU A 4 15.25 -14.33 2.81
CA LEU A 4 15.46 -13.37 3.88
C LEU A 4 15.77 -14.13 5.18
N VAL A 5 16.96 -13.89 5.72
CA VAL A 5 17.42 -14.58 6.93
C VAL A 5 16.56 -14.14 8.12
N GLY A 6 16.04 -15.11 8.88
CA GLY A 6 15.26 -14.84 10.11
C GLY A 6 13.79 -14.48 9.88
N VAL A 7 13.30 -14.50 8.64
CA VAL A 7 11.89 -14.26 8.30
C VAL A 7 11.13 -15.59 8.21
N SER A 8 10.08 -15.73 9.01
CA SER A 8 9.19 -16.90 9.02
C SER A 8 7.93 -16.70 8.18
N GLU A 9 7.48 -15.45 8.02
CA GLU A 9 6.33 -15.11 7.18
C GLU A 9 6.59 -13.77 6.48
N ALA A 10 6.14 -13.62 5.23
CA ALA A 10 6.31 -12.40 4.45
C ALA A 10 5.11 -12.09 3.54
N VAL A 11 4.73 -10.81 3.48
CA VAL A 11 3.83 -10.23 2.48
C VAL A 11 4.46 -8.97 1.91
N VAL A 12 4.46 -8.83 0.59
CA VAL A 12 4.94 -7.62 -0.10
C VAL A 12 3.75 -6.88 -0.69
N ILE A 13 3.61 -5.60 -0.36
CA ILE A 13 2.60 -4.71 -0.93
C ILE A 13 3.32 -3.71 -1.82
N SER A 14 3.07 -3.75 -3.12
CA SER A 14 3.64 -2.79 -4.07
C SER A 14 2.52 -2.10 -4.83
N THR A 15 2.53 -0.78 -4.77
CA THR A 15 1.56 0.12 -5.40
C THR A 15 2.33 1.26 -6.06
N CYS A 16 1.64 2.22 -6.68
CA CYS A 16 2.26 3.42 -7.22
C CYS A 16 2.91 4.32 -6.14
N ASN A 17 2.42 4.29 -4.90
CA ASN A 17 2.81 5.24 -3.85
C ASN A 17 3.64 4.62 -2.72
N ARG A 18 3.69 3.28 -2.65
CA ARG A 18 4.37 2.55 -1.58
C ARG A 18 4.83 1.18 -2.03
N THR A 19 5.99 0.78 -1.54
CA THR A 19 6.42 -0.61 -1.49
C THR A 19 6.70 -0.96 -0.03
N GLU A 20 5.96 -1.91 0.53
CA GLU A 20 6.00 -2.27 1.95
C GLU A 20 6.25 -3.76 2.11
N PHE A 21 7.09 -4.13 3.07
CA PHE A 21 7.38 -5.51 3.43
C PHE A 21 6.84 -5.77 4.84
N TYR A 22 5.84 -6.64 4.96
CA TYR A 22 5.31 -7.10 6.23
C TYR A 22 5.94 -8.45 6.56
N LEU A 23 6.72 -8.49 7.62
CA LEU A 23 7.53 -9.64 7.99
C LEU A 23 7.16 -10.14 9.40
N ALA A 24 7.06 -11.46 9.57
CA ALA A 24 7.16 -12.09 10.88
C ALA A 24 8.59 -12.63 11.05
N ALA A 25 9.24 -12.27 12.14
CA ALA A 25 10.63 -12.62 12.42
C ALA A 25 10.86 -12.72 13.93
N ASP A 26 11.77 -13.61 14.34
CA ASP A 26 12.11 -13.83 15.76
C ASP A 26 12.99 -12.70 16.32
N HIS A 27 13.83 -12.10 15.47
CA HIS A 27 14.73 -11.00 15.83
C HIS A 27 14.43 -9.77 14.97
N GLY A 28 13.37 -9.03 15.32
CA GLY A 28 12.79 -7.95 14.50
C GLY A 28 13.80 -6.94 13.96
N SER A 29 14.53 -6.24 14.83
CA SER A 29 15.45 -5.15 14.42
C SER A 29 16.62 -5.62 13.57
N GLU A 30 17.22 -6.76 13.90
CA GLU A 30 18.31 -7.36 13.11
C GLU A 30 17.80 -7.84 11.75
N THR A 31 16.64 -8.51 11.74
CA THR A 31 16.00 -9.02 10.51
C THR A 31 15.62 -7.87 9.57
N LEU A 32 15.12 -6.75 10.11
CA LEU A 32 14.83 -5.55 9.33
C LEU A 32 16.10 -5.02 8.66
N ARG A 33 17.19 -4.84 9.41
CA ARG A 33 18.48 -4.37 8.86
C ARG A 33 18.99 -5.30 7.75
N LEU A 34 19.01 -6.61 8.00
CA LEU A 34 19.47 -7.59 7.00
C LEU A 34 18.57 -7.61 5.75
N THR A 35 17.26 -7.41 5.93
CA THR A 35 16.32 -7.32 4.81
C THR A 35 16.58 -6.07 3.97
N GLU A 36 16.82 -4.92 4.59
CA GLU A 36 17.16 -3.69 3.88
C GLU A 36 18.48 -3.81 3.12
N GLU A 37 19.52 -4.36 3.74
CA GLU A 37 20.81 -4.63 3.09
C GLU A 37 20.63 -5.55 1.88
N ALA A 38 19.82 -6.61 2.00
CA ALA A 38 19.50 -7.52 0.90
C ALA A 38 18.75 -6.81 -0.23
N LEU A 39 17.76 -5.95 0.09
CA LEU A 39 17.00 -5.21 -0.90
C LEU A 39 17.86 -4.18 -1.66
N ILE A 40 18.73 -3.46 -0.94
CA ILE A 40 19.68 -2.50 -1.52
C ILE A 40 20.60 -3.23 -2.50
N LEU A 41 21.14 -4.38 -2.11
CA LEU A 41 22.02 -5.18 -2.96
C LEU A 41 21.28 -5.77 -4.18
N GLU A 42 20.11 -6.40 -3.97
CA GLU A 42 19.34 -7.07 -5.03
C GLU A 42 18.88 -6.08 -6.11
N HIS A 43 18.57 -4.84 -5.73
CA HIS A 43 18.08 -3.82 -6.66
C HIS A 43 19.16 -2.82 -7.10
N GLY A 44 20.41 -2.98 -6.67
CA GLY A 44 21.51 -2.07 -7.03
C GLY A 44 21.27 -0.62 -6.58
N LEU A 45 20.63 -0.43 -5.43
CA LEU A 45 20.34 0.90 -4.88
C LEU A 45 21.63 1.56 -4.37
N PRO A 46 21.67 2.91 -4.31
CA PRO A 46 22.76 3.63 -3.66
C PRO A 46 23.01 3.13 -2.23
N ALA A 47 24.28 3.09 -1.81
CA ALA A 47 24.65 2.58 -0.49
C ALA A 47 24.03 3.38 0.68
N ASP A 48 23.67 4.64 0.43
CA ASP A 48 22.99 5.50 1.39
C ASP A 48 21.46 5.31 1.40
N ALA A 49 20.87 4.52 0.50
CA ALA A 49 19.41 4.35 0.36
C ALA A 49 18.68 3.90 1.64
N GLY A 50 19.42 3.41 2.65
CA GLY A 50 18.92 3.10 3.99
C GLY A 50 18.08 4.20 4.65
N HIS A 51 18.33 5.48 4.33
CA HIS A 51 17.56 6.61 4.88
C HIS A 51 16.17 6.78 4.27
N HIS A 52 15.87 6.14 3.14
CA HIS A 52 14.54 6.15 2.52
C HIS A 52 13.60 5.06 3.05
N PHE A 53 14.13 4.09 3.80
CA PHE A 53 13.32 3.10 4.48
C PHE A 53 12.71 3.69 5.75
N TYR A 54 11.40 3.51 5.91
CA TYR A 54 10.74 3.66 7.20
C TYR A 54 10.59 2.27 7.84
N ARG A 55 10.60 2.25 9.17
CA ARG A 55 10.62 1.01 9.97
C ARG A 55 9.54 1.10 11.02
N MET A 56 8.77 0.04 11.18
CA MET A 56 7.74 -0.06 12.20
C MET A 56 7.73 -1.49 12.75
N GLU A 57 7.56 -1.63 14.05
CA GLU A 57 7.53 -2.94 14.71
C GLU A 57 6.21 -3.17 15.42
N LYS A 58 5.79 -4.44 15.49
CA LYS A 58 4.67 -4.91 16.33
C LYS A 58 3.41 -4.06 16.15
N SER A 59 2.97 -3.37 17.19
CA SER A 59 1.76 -2.56 17.21
C SER A 59 1.79 -1.39 16.23
N GLU A 60 2.96 -0.80 15.97
CA GLU A 60 3.08 0.30 15.02
C GLU A 60 2.85 -0.20 13.59
N ALA A 61 3.46 -1.32 13.22
CA ALA A 61 3.24 -1.97 11.93
C ALA A 61 1.77 -2.40 11.76
N ALA A 62 1.15 -2.92 12.82
CA ALA A 62 -0.25 -3.32 12.78
C ALA A 62 -1.19 -2.11 12.62
N LEU A 63 -0.90 -1.01 13.33
CA LEU A 63 -1.65 0.23 13.23
C LEU A 63 -1.50 0.86 11.83
N HIS A 64 -0.29 0.82 11.28
CA HIS A 64 0.00 1.27 9.92
C HIS A 64 -0.80 0.49 8.89
N LEU A 65 -0.79 -0.84 8.93
CA LEU A 65 -1.61 -1.64 8.02
C LEU A 65 -3.09 -1.29 8.14
N CYS A 66 -3.60 -1.07 9.36
CA CYS A 66 -4.97 -0.62 9.58
C CYS A 66 -5.25 0.75 8.92
N ARG A 67 -4.30 1.70 8.97
CA ARG A 67 -4.42 2.99 8.29
C ARG A 67 -4.40 2.85 6.78
N VAL A 68 -3.48 2.05 6.24
CA VAL A 68 -3.34 1.79 4.80
C VAL A 68 -4.61 1.16 4.24
N VAL A 69 -5.10 0.06 4.81
CA VAL A 69 -6.34 -0.59 4.32
C VAL A 69 -7.59 0.27 4.52
N SER A 70 -7.56 1.21 5.46
CA SER A 70 -8.67 2.16 5.65
C SER A 70 -8.62 3.35 4.68
N GLY A 71 -7.55 3.48 3.88
CA GLY A 71 -7.35 4.64 3.00
C GLY A 71 -6.98 5.92 3.76
N LEU A 72 -6.57 5.82 5.03
CA LEU A 72 -6.14 6.96 5.85
C LEU A 72 -4.71 7.39 5.53
N ASP A 73 -3.90 6.45 5.04
CA ASP A 73 -2.55 6.68 4.55
C ASP A 73 -2.54 6.47 3.03
N SER A 74 -3.26 7.31 2.31
CA SER A 74 -3.37 7.28 0.85
C SER A 74 -3.35 8.70 0.32
N MET A 75 -2.81 8.90 -0.89
CA MET A 75 -2.71 10.23 -1.49
C MET A 75 -4.08 10.90 -1.60
N MET A 76 -5.13 10.10 -1.83
CA MET A 76 -6.52 10.50 -1.62
C MET A 76 -7.07 9.78 -0.40
N LEU A 77 -7.49 10.57 0.58
CA LEU A 77 -8.13 10.07 1.79
C LEU A 77 -9.42 9.31 1.41
N GLY A 78 -9.55 8.10 1.94
CA GLY A 78 -10.74 7.26 1.73
C GLY A 78 -10.79 6.50 0.41
N GLU A 79 -9.73 6.56 -0.40
CA GLU A 79 -9.63 5.82 -1.66
C GLU A 79 -9.79 4.30 -1.46
N THR A 80 -10.48 3.66 -2.41
CA THR A 80 -10.90 2.26 -2.24
C THR A 80 -9.96 1.24 -2.85
N GLU A 81 -9.12 1.67 -3.80
CA GLU A 81 -8.21 0.83 -4.58
C GLU A 81 -7.17 0.16 -3.69
N ILE A 82 -6.58 0.91 -2.75
CA ILE A 82 -5.56 0.38 -1.84
C ILE A 82 -6.02 -0.87 -1.09
N PHE A 83 -7.29 -0.93 -0.65
CA PHE A 83 -7.82 -2.12 0.02
C PHE A 83 -7.82 -3.34 -0.90
N GLY A 84 -8.18 -3.14 -2.16
CA GLY A 84 -8.13 -4.18 -3.19
C GLY A 84 -6.71 -4.65 -3.45
N GLN A 85 -5.77 -3.72 -3.64
CA GLN A 85 -4.35 -4.00 -3.86
C GLN A 85 -3.73 -4.77 -2.67
N VAL A 86 -3.99 -4.34 -1.43
CA VAL A 86 -3.52 -5.03 -0.22
C VAL A 86 -4.12 -6.44 -0.13
N LYS A 87 -5.40 -6.60 -0.48
CA LYS A 87 -6.05 -7.92 -0.49
C LYS A 87 -5.44 -8.86 -1.54
N GLN A 88 -5.11 -8.35 -2.72
CA GLN A 88 -4.43 -9.12 -3.77
C GLN A 88 -3.02 -9.53 -3.35
N ALA A 89 -2.25 -8.60 -2.78
CA ALA A 89 -0.92 -8.87 -2.23
C ALA A 89 -0.95 -9.96 -1.15
N TYR A 90 -1.90 -9.86 -0.21
CA TYR A 90 -2.11 -10.89 0.80
C TYR A 90 -2.48 -12.25 0.19
N GLN A 91 -3.39 -12.28 -0.78
CA GLN A 91 -3.79 -13.53 -1.44
C GLN A 91 -2.62 -14.17 -2.18
N ALA A 92 -1.82 -13.38 -2.90
CA ALA A 92 -0.63 -13.89 -3.59
C ALA A 92 0.39 -14.51 -2.61
N ALA A 93 0.61 -13.87 -1.47
CA ALA A 93 1.48 -14.41 -0.42
C ALA A 93 0.92 -15.69 0.23
N LEU A 94 -0.40 -15.74 0.42
CA LEU A 94 -1.09 -16.93 0.93
C LEU A 94 -0.95 -18.11 -0.06
N ASP A 95 -1.17 -17.88 -1.34
CA ASP A 95 -1.06 -18.89 -2.41
C ASP A 95 0.39 -19.36 -2.60
N ALA A 96 1.35 -18.48 -2.38
CA ALA A 96 2.78 -18.80 -2.40
C ALA A 96 3.27 -19.52 -1.12
N GLY A 97 2.41 -19.67 -0.11
CA GLY A 97 2.78 -20.30 1.16
C GLY A 97 3.77 -19.48 2.00
N THR A 98 3.90 -18.17 1.76
CA THR A 98 4.82 -17.29 2.51
C THR A 98 4.16 -16.66 3.73
N THR A 99 2.87 -16.88 3.96
CA THR A 99 2.15 -16.44 5.16
C THR A 99 2.01 -17.56 6.18
N GLY A 100 1.86 -17.21 7.45
CA GLY A 100 1.54 -18.14 8.53
C GLY A 100 0.54 -17.53 9.53
N GLY A 101 0.55 -18.03 10.77
CA GLY A 101 -0.45 -17.67 11.77
C GLY A 101 -0.41 -16.19 12.19
N VAL A 102 0.74 -15.54 12.08
CA VAL A 102 0.93 -14.14 12.50
C VAL A 102 0.34 -13.20 11.46
N LEU A 103 0.84 -13.25 10.23
CA LEU A 103 0.43 -12.36 9.15
C LEU A 103 -1.01 -12.67 8.71
N ASN A 104 -1.46 -13.93 8.71
CA ASN A 104 -2.87 -14.22 8.42
C ASN A 104 -3.81 -13.51 9.39
N ARG A 105 -3.51 -13.55 10.69
CA ARG A 105 -4.34 -12.90 11.72
C ARG A 105 -4.28 -11.38 11.61
N LEU A 106 -3.09 -10.83 11.33
CA LEU A 106 -2.90 -9.39 11.16
C LEU A 106 -3.72 -8.87 9.96
N PHE A 107 -3.50 -9.41 8.76
CA PHE A 107 -4.17 -8.95 7.54
C PHE A 107 -5.69 -9.13 7.63
N GLN A 108 -6.18 -10.29 8.10
CA GLN A 108 -7.62 -10.52 8.24
C GLN A 108 -8.28 -9.54 9.22
N ARG A 109 -7.63 -9.22 10.34
CA ARG A 109 -8.13 -8.21 11.29
C ARG A 109 -8.11 -6.81 10.68
N SER A 110 -7.02 -6.44 10.01
CA SER A 110 -6.89 -5.15 9.34
C SER A 110 -7.98 -4.96 8.26
N PHE A 111 -8.31 -6.00 7.49
CA PHE A 111 -9.43 -5.92 6.54
C PHE A 111 -10.78 -5.69 7.24
N GLY A 112 -11.00 -6.29 8.41
CA GLY A 112 -12.17 -6.01 9.24
C GLY A 112 -12.24 -4.54 9.68
N VAL A 113 -11.11 -3.98 10.11
CA VAL A 113 -10.99 -2.56 10.48
C VAL A 113 -11.27 -1.66 9.28
N GLY A 114 -10.64 -1.90 8.12
CA GLY A 114 -10.85 -1.09 6.92
C GLY A 114 -12.31 -1.07 6.46
N LYS A 115 -13.00 -2.22 6.53
CA LYS A 115 -14.45 -2.29 6.25
C LYS A 115 -15.28 -1.49 7.27
N LYS A 116 -14.95 -1.59 8.56
CA LYS A 116 -15.65 -0.87 9.63
C LYS A 116 -15.47 0.63 9.51
N VAL A 117 -14.25 1.11 9.24
CA VAL A 117 -13.98 2.54 9.01
C VAL A 117 -14.81 3.06 7.83
N ARG A 118 -14.90 2.31 6.72
CA ARG A 118 -15.73 2.71 5.58
C ARG A 118 -17.23 2.73 5.87
N THR A 119 -17.70 1.81 6.72
CA THR A 119 -19.13 1.67 7.02
C THR A 119 -19.59 2.69 8.07
N ASP A 120 -18.74 2.93 9.08
CA ASP A 120 -19.11 3.69 10.28
C ASP A 120 -18.67 5.16 10.19
N THR A 121 -18.01 5.57 9.10
CA THR A 121 -17.51 6.95 8.92
C THR A 121 -17.84 7.49 7.54
N GLN A 122 -17.81 8.81 7.43
CA GLN A 122 -17.98 9.53 6.16
C GLN A 122 -16.67 9.63 5.37
N ILE A 123 -15.67 8.78 5.62
CA ILE A 123 -14.37 8.86 4.94
C ILE A 123 -14.47 8.71 3.41
N GLN A 124 -15.55 8.08 2.92
CA GLN A 124 -15.84 7.96 1.49
C GLN A 124 -16.65 9.15 0.93
N GLU A 125 -17.26 9.97 1.79
CA GLU A 125 -17.99 11.16 1.35
C GLU A 125 -16.98 12.18 0.81
N GLY A 126 -17.04 12.42 -0.50
CA GLY A 126 -16.12 13.34 -1.16
C GLY A 126 -14.77 12.74 -1.54
N ALA A 127 -14.59 11.42 -1.49
CA ALA A 127 -13.46 10.75 -2.16
C ALA A 127 -13.65 10.89 -3.68
N THR A 128 -13.29 12.06 -4.21
CA THR A 128 -13.21 12.34 -5.63
C THR A 128 -12.13 11.43 -6.21
N SER A 129 -12.50 10.56 -7.14
CA SER A 129 -11.54 9.69 -7.82
C SER A 129 -10.37 10.50 -8.41
N VAL A 130 -9.26 9.84 -8.77
CA VAL A 130 -8.17 10.50 -9.54
C VAL A 130 -8.76 11.27 -10.73
N GLY A 131 -9.75 10.68 -11.40
CA GLY A 131 -10.46 11.30 -12.51
C GLY A 131 -11.14 12.61 -12.12
N ASN A 132 -11.90 12.64 -11.02
CA ASN A 132 -12.55 13.87 -10.56
C ASN A 132 -11.54 14.94 -10.15
N VAL A 133 -10.46 14.56 -9.46
CA VAL A 133 -9.38 15.52 -9.10
C VAL A 133 -8.69 16.06 -10.34
N ALA A 134 -8.47 15.23 -11.36
CA ALA A 134 -7.89 15.65 -12.63
C ALA A 134 -8.80 16.63 -13.39
N VAL A 135 -10.12 16.40 -13.39
CA VAL A 135 -11.12 17.31 -13.97
C VAL A 135 -11.16 18.63 -13.19
N ASP A 136 -11.23 18.59 -11.86
CA ASP A 136 -11.21 19.79 -11.01
C ASP A 136 -9.94 20.62 -11.24
N LEU A 137 -8.80 19.96 -11.41
CA LEU A 137 -7.53 20.63 -11.70
C LEU A 137 -7.56 21.25 -13.11
N ALA A 138 -8.08 20.53 -14.10
CA ALA A 138 -8.23 21.05 -15.46
C ALA A 138 -9.17 22.27 -15.50
N GLU A 139 -10.27 22.27 -14.77
CA GLU A 139 -11.19 23.42 -14.69
C GLU A 139 -10.52 24.64 -14.02
N LYS A 140 -9.69 24.42 -12.99
CA LYS A 140 -8.92 25.51 -12.35
C LYS A 140 -7.89 26.13 -13.30
N ILE A 141 -7.28 25.34 -14.18
CA ILE A 141 -6.23 25.80 -15.10
C ILE A 141 -6.84 26.43 -16.37
N PHE A 142 -7.88 25.83 -16.93
CA PHE A 142 -8.41 26.16 -18.26
C PHE A 142 -9.82 26.80 -18.24
N GLY A 143 -10.48 26.87 -17.08
CA GLY A 143 -11.85 27.35 -16.96
C GLY A 143 -12.89 26.32 -17.42
N HIS A 144 -13.97 26.76 -18.07
CA HIS A 144 -15.03 25.85 -18.51
C HIS A 144 -14.56 24.89 -19.62
N LEU A 145 -14.64 23.59 -19.35
CA LEU A 145 -14.16 22.53 -20.26
C LEU A 145 -15.19 22.07 -21.32
N LYS A 146 -16.39 22.66 -21.35
CA LYS A 146 -17.53 22.20 -22.19
C LYS A 146 -17.20 22.06 -23.69
N ASN A 147 -16.28 22.88 -24.19
CA ASN A 147 -15.88 22.90 -25.60
C ASN A 147 -14.42 22.47 -25.81
N SER A 148 -13.80 21.84 -24.81
CA SER A 148 -12.41 21.37 -24.89
C SER A 148 -12.34 20.01 -25.58
N GLU A 149 -11.31 19.81 -26.41
CA GLU A 149 -10.95 18.49 -26.90
C GLU A 149 -10.11 17.78 -25.83
N VAL A 150 -10.53 16.57 -25.45
CA VAL A 150 -9.86 15.76 -24.41
C VAL A 150 -9.25 14.53 -25.07
N MET A 151 -7.96 14.30 -24.82
CA MET A 151 -7.26 13.08 -25.22
C MET A 151 -6.92 12.27 -23.97
N ILE A 152 -7.42 11.03 -23.91
CA ILE A 152 -7.08 10.08 -22.84
C ILE A 152 -6.05 9.10 -23.41
N LEU A 153 -4.89 9.01 -22.75
CA LEU A 153 -3.84 8.06 -23.09
C LEU A 153 -3.84 6.91 -22.08
N GLY A 154 -4.31 5.74 -22.50
CA GLY A 154 -4.45 4.55 -21.67
C GLY A 154 -5.92 4.11 -21.54
N ALA A 155 -6.13 2.80 -21.33
CA ALA A 155 -7.46 2.17 -21.21
C ALA A 155 -7.58 1.33 -19.92
N GLY A 156 -6.81 1.68 -18.89
CA GLY A 156 -6.81 0.99 -17.59
C GLY A 156 -8.04 1.34 -16.74
N GLU A 157 -8.16 0.73 -15.55
CA GLU A 157 -9.28 1.02 -14.64
C GLU A 157 -9.38 2.50 -14.26
N MET A 158 -8.27 3.22 -14.24
CA MET A 158 -8.19 4.65 -13.93
C MET A 158 -8.67 5.59 -15.05
N SER A 159 -8.88 5.08 -16.26
CA SER A 159 -9.30 5.88 -17.43
C SER A 159 -10.80 5.78 -17.72
N ARG A 160 -11.58 5.07 -16.90
CA ARG A 160 -13.03 4.86 -17.09
C ARG A 160 -13.88 5.67 -16.13
#